data_AF-A0A7Y4ZJN6-F1
#
_entry.id   AF-A0A7Y4ZJN6-F1
#
_cell.length_a   1.000
_cell.length_b   1.000
_cell.length_c   1.000
_cell.angle_alpha   90.00
_cell.angle_beta   90.00
_cell.angle_gamma   90.00
#
_symmetry.space_group_name_H-M   'P 1'
#
loop_
_entity.id
_entity.type
_entity.pdbx_description
1 polymer ?
#
loop_
_entity_poly.entity_id
_entity_poly.type
_entity_poly.pdbx_seq_one_letter_code
_entity_poly.pdbx_strand_id
1 'polypeptide(L)'
;FTVPAADFQARHDARVTKMRAKMEERMAAKKVDATKAKEMRARFDARVAKVQTAINAAKADGKVTKEEAQEIRKAAHGDHGGRAHKGGRAHRPKA
;
A
#
# COMPACT_ATOMS: atom_id res chain seq x y z
N PHE A 1 -10.15 -16.46 6.17
CA PHE A 1 -8.73 -16.05 6.35
C PHE A 1 -8.71 -15.11 7.53
N THR A 2 -7.98 -15.47 8.58
CA THR A 2 -7.79 -14.66 9.77
C THR A 2 -6.30 -14.59 10.03
N VAL A 3 -5.78 -13.39 10.29
CA VAL A 3 -4.36 -13.17 10.59
C VAL A 3 -4.28 -12.59 11.99
N PRO A 4 -3.35 -13.04 12.85
CA PRO A 4 -3.08 -12.35 14.10
C PRO A 4 -2.80 -10.86 13.83
N ALA A 5 -3.36 -9.97 14.64
CA ALA A 5 -3.17 -8.53 14.46
C ALA A 5 -1.68 -8.14 14.54
N ALA A 6 -0.89 -8.84 15.36
CA ALA A 6 0.56 -8.66 15.44
C ALA A 6 1.28 -9.02 14.13
N ASP A 7 0.94 -10.14 13.52
CA ASP A 7 1.51 -10.56 12.23
C ASP A 7 1.10 -9.60 11.10
N PHE A 8 -0.14 -9.13 11.13
CA PHE A 8 -0.63 -8.14 10.16
C PHE A 8 0.10 -6.81 10.31
N GLN A 9 0.33 -6.34 11.54
CA GLN A 9 1.13 -5.15 11.84
C GLN A 9 2.56 -5.30 11.30
N ALA A 10 3.26 -6.39 11.62
CA ALA A 10 4.62 -6.60 11.15
C ALA A 10 4.72 -6.61 9.62
N ARG A 11 3.75 -7.25 8.94
CA ARG A 11 3.65 -7.23 7.46
C ARG A 11 3.36 -5.83 6.92
N HIS A 12 2.51 -5.07 7.60
CA HIS A 12 2.22 -3.69 7.24
C HIS A 12 3.47 -2.82 7.35
N ASP A 13 4.20 -2.89 8.46
CA ASP A 13 5.40 -2.09 8.70
C ASP A 13 6.51 -2.40 7.69
N ALA A 14 6.76 -3.68 7.39
CA ALA A 14 7.67 -4.09 6.33
C ALA A 14 7.27 -3.51 4.96
N ARG A 15 5.96 -3.45 4.67
CA ARG A 15 5.43 -2.90 3.43
C ARG A 15 5.56 -1.38 3.37
N VAL A 16 5.30 -0.68 4.47
CA VAL A 16 5.47 0.78 4.58
C VAL A 16 6.92 1.17 4.32
N THR A 17 7.87 0.48 4.95
CA THR A 17 9.31 0.70 4.74
C THR A 17 9.69 0.54 3.26
N LYS A 18 9.24 -0.55 2.63
CA LYS A 18 9.48 -0.79 1.19
C LYS A 18 8.82 0.26 0.30
N MET A 19 7.61 0.70 0.63
CA MET A 19 6.90 1.71 -0.15
C MET A 19 7.53 3.09 -0.02
N ARG A 20 8.00 3.47 1.18
CA ARG A 20 8.73 4.72 1.39
C ARG A 20 10.02 4.73 0.57
N ALA A 21 10.82 3.66 0.64
CA ALA A 21 12.04 3.55 -0.16
C ALA A 21 11.77 3.70 -1.67
N LYS A 22 10.75 3.00 -2.19
CA LYS A 22 10.35 3.14 -3.60
C LYS A 22 9.83 4.52 -3.96
N MET A 23 9.11 5.17 -3.05
CA MET A 23 8.63 6.54 -3.27
C MET A 23 9.81 7.50 -3.39
N GLU A 24 10.76 7.43 -2.45
CA GLU A 24 11.98 8.24 -2.47
C GLU A 24 12.81 7.99 -3.74
N GLU A 25 13.02 6.72 -4.11
CA GLU A 25 13.71 6.34 -5.35
C GLU A 25 13.01 6.93 -6.58
N ARG A 26 11.67 6.88 -6.63
CA ARG A 26 10.89 7.44 -7.74
C ARG A 26 10.91 8.96 -7.77
N MET A 27 10.93 9.61 -6.60
CA MET A 27 11.06 11.06 -6.51
C MET A 27 12.44 11.51 -6.99
N ALA A 28 13.50 10.81 -6.59
CA ALA A 28 14.86 11.06 -7.04
C ALA A 28 15.02 10.82 -8.56
N ALA A 29 14.55 9.67 -9.06
CA ALA A 29 14.63 9.31 -10.47
C ALA A 29 13.87 10.29 -11.38
N LYS A 30 12.72 10.80 -10.91
CA LYS A 30 11.92 11.79 -11.66
C LYS A 30 12.33 13.24 -11.38
N LYS A 31 13.35 13.47 -10.54
CA LYS A 31 13.79 14.80 -10.10
C LYS A 31 12.60 15.65 -9.65
N VAL A 32 11.72 15.05 -8.84
CA VAL A 32 10.53 15.73 -8.31
C VAL A 32 10.99 16.94 -7.50
N ASP A 33 10.36 18.08 -7.72
CA ASP A 33 10.66 19.31 -7.00
C ASP A 33 10.43 19.15 -5.49
N ALA A 34 11.18 19.90 -4.68
CA ALA A 34 11.14 19.74 -3.23
C ALA A 34 9.74 19.96 -2.62
N THR A 35 8.93 20.83 -3.24
CA THR A 35 7.56 21.12 -2.81
C THR A 35 6.64 19.92 -3.06
N LYS A 36 6.63 19.36 -4.27
CA LYS A 36 5.88 18.14 -4.58
C LYS A 36 6.41 16.94 -3.81
N ALA A 37 7.71 16.84 -3.58
CA ALA A 37 8.28 15.75 -2.78
C ALA A 37 7.77 15.79 -1.33
N LYS A 38 7.70 16.98 -0.71
CA LYS A 38 7.08 17.17 0.60
C LYS A 38 5.61 16.78 0.60
N GLU A 39 4.86 17.19 -0.43
CA GLU A 39 3.44 16.83 -0.56
C GLU A 39 3.24 15.32 -0.72
N MET A 40 4.08 14.65 -1.52
CA MET A 40 4.04 13.20 -1.70
C MET A 40 4.34 12.46 -0.40
N ARG A 41 5.35 12.90 0.37
CA ARG A 41 5.65 12.35 1.71
C ARG A 41 4.48 12.56 2.67
N ALA A 42 3.90 13.76 2.72
CA ALA A 42 2.76 14.05 3.58
C ALA A 42 1.53 13.19 3.23
N ARG A 43 1.23 13.02 1.93
CA ARG A 43 0.15 12.13 1.46
C ARG A 43 0.43 10.66 1.81
N PHE A 44 1.68 10.23 1.74
CA PHE A 44 2.10 8.90 2.15
C PHE A 44 1.90 8.70 3.65
N ASP A 45 2.37 9.64 4.47
CA ASP A 45 2.23 9.59 5.93
C ASP A 45 0.76 9.57 6.37
N ALA A 46 -0.08 10.39 5.73
CA ALA A 46 -1.52 10.39 5.97
C ALA A 46 -2.19 9.04 5.63
N ARG A 47 -1.73 8.37 4.56
CA ARG A 47 -2.23 7.02 4.21
C ARG A 47 -1.78 5.97 5.23
N VAL A 48 -0.52 6.00 5.64
CA VAL A 48 0.02 5.10 6.66
C VAL A 48 -0.75 5.28 7.98
N ALA A 49 -1.03 6.51 8.38
CA ALA A 49 -1.80 6.80 9.58
C ALA A 49 -3.22 6.22 9.52
N LYS A 50 -3.93 6.38 8.38
CA LYS A 50 -5.27 5.79 8.19
C LYS A 50 -5.27 4.28 8.34
N VAL A 51 -4.28 3.61 7.74
CA VAL A 51 -4.14 2.16 7.86
C VAL A 51 -3.79 1.75 9.28
N GLN A 52 -2.89 2.48 9.93
CA GLN A 52 -2.49 2.20 11.31
C GLN A 52 -3.68 2.30 12.28
N THR A 53 -4.55 3.30 12.10
CA THR A 53 -5.79 3.43 12.87
C THR A 53 -6.70 2.23 12.66
N ALA A 54 -6.88 1.77 11.43
CA ALA A 54 -7.71 0.60 11.14
C ALA A 54 -7.10 -0.72 11.69
N ILE A 55 -5.78 -0.88 11.66
CA ILE A 55 -5.10 -2.02 12.32
C ILE A 55 -5.31 -1.96 13.84
N ASN A 56 -5.21 -0.76 14.44
CA ASN A 56 -5.44 -0.59 15.87
C ASN A 56 -6.89 -0.86 16.26
N ALA A 57 -7.86 -0.55 15.41
CA ALA A 57 -9.26 -0.94 15.62
C ALA A 57 -9.42 -2.48 15.59
N ALA A 58 -8.83 -3.16 14.60
CA ALA A 58 -8.87 -4.62 14.48
C ALA A 58 -8.06 -5.35 15.58
N LYS A 59 -7.17 -4.66 16.31
CA LYS A 59 -6.49 -5.23 17.49
C LYS A 59 -7.46 -5.49 18.64
N ALA A 60 -8.61 -4.83 18.71
CA ALA A 60 -9.63 -5.09 19.74
C ALA A 60 -10.09 -6.55 19.72
N ASP A 61 -10.20 -7.14 18.53
CA ASP A 61 -10.60 -8.53 18.32
C ASP A 61 -9.41 -9.50 18.22
N GLY A 62 -8.17 -8.97 18.29
CA GLY A 62 -6.92 -9.71 18.21
C GLY A 62 -6.62 -10.35 16.84
N LYS A 63 -7.52 -10.22 15.87
CA LYS A 63 -7.45 -10.86 14.55
C LYS A 63 -7.92 -9.88 13.48
N VAL A 64 -7.27 -9.90 12.33
CA VAL A 64 -7.69 -9.18 11.13
C VAL A 64 -8.36 -10.17 10.18
N THR A 65 -9.64 -9.94 9.89
CA THR A 65 -10.43 -10.70 8.92
C THR A 65 -10.14 -10.26 7.49
N LYS A 66 -10.69 -11.00 6.52
CA LYS A 66 -10.49 -10.68 5.10
C LYS A 66 -11.18 -9.37 4.73
N GLU A 67 -12.38 -9.10 5.24
CA GLU A 67 -13.08 -7.83 5.02
C GLU A 67 -12.27 -6.65 5.58
N GLU A 68 -11.80 -6.76 6.82
CA GLU A 68 -11.01 -5.68 7.46
C GLU A 68 -9.69 -5.43 6.73
N ALA A 69 -8.99 -6.49 6.32
CA ALA A 69 -7.79 -6.35 5.50
C ALA A 69 -8.08 -5.70 4.15
N GLN A 70 -9.26 -5.93 3.55
CA GLN A 70 -9.68 -5.29 2.31
C GLN A 70 -10.02 -3.82 2.52
N GLU A 71 -10.73 -3.47 3.58
CA GLU A 71 -11.04 -2.08 3.94
C GLU A 71 -9.78 -1.29 4.25
N ILE A 72 -8.83 -1.88 5.00
CA ILE A 72 -7.49 -1.34 5.20
C ILE A 72 -6.80 -1.05 3.85
N ARG A 73 -6.90 -1.99 2.91
CA ARG A 73 -6.25 -1.87 1.60
C ARG A 73 -6.93 -0.83 0.70
N LYS A 74 -8.26 -0.69 0.79
CA LYS A 74 -9.02 0.39 0.13
C LYS A 74 -8.64 1.75 0.73
N ALA A 75 -8.54 1.87 2.05
CA ALA A 75 -8.08 3.10 2.71
C ALA A 75 -6.65 3.49 2.29
N ALA A 76 -5.77 2.50 2.09
CA ALA A 76 -4.40 2.71 1.64
C ALA A 76 -4.29 3.16 0.17
N HIS A 77 -5.09 2.58 -0.73
CA HIS A 77 -4.97 2.82 -2.17
C HIS A 77 -6.01 3.80 -2.74
N GLY A 78 -7.04 4.17 -1.98
CA GLY A 78 -8.24 4.79 -2.56
C GLY A 78 -8.96 3.79 -3.47
N ASP A 79 -10.12 4.20 -3.97
CA ASP A 79 -10.91 3.45 -4.96
C ASP A 79 -10.18 3.44 -6.33
N HIS A 80 -9.01 2.80 -6.37
CA HIS A 80 -8.45 2.35 -7.63
C HIS A 80 -9.25 1.11 -8.01
N GLY A 81 -10.40 1.36 -8.64
CA GLY A 81 -11.08 0.39 -9.49
C GLY A 81 -10.01 -0.41 -10.21
N GLY A 82 -10.07 -1.73 -10.01
CA GLY A 82 -9.01 -2.66 -10.37
C GLY A 82 -8.44 -2.26 -11.72
N ARG A 83 -7.13 -1.99 -11.76
CA ARG A 83 -6.43 -1.90 -13.04
C ARG A 83 -6.71 -3.23 -13.71
N ALA A 84 -7.63 -3.23 -14.66
CA ALA A 84 -7.90 -4.35 -15.50
C ALA A 84 -6.54 -4.74 -16.07
N HIS A 85 -5.98 -5.83 -15.54
CA HIS A 85 -4.86 -6.50 -16.13
C HIS A 85 -5.40 -7.04 -17.45
N LYS A 86 -5.33 -6.21 -18.50
CA LYS A 86 -5.52 -6.67 -19.87
C LYS A 86 -4.35 -7.62 -20.13
N GLY A 87 -4.57 -8.90 -19.88
CA GLY A 87 -3.83 -9.96 -20.56
C GLY A 87 -4.00 -9.77 -22.07
N GLY A 88 -3.06 -10.12 -22.94
CA GLY A 88 -1.93 -10.97 -22.71
C GLY A 88 -0.76 -10.66 -23.63
N ARG A 89 0.32 -11.32 -23.25
CA ARG A 89 1.52 -11.64 -24.00
C ARG A 89 1.24 -11.89 -25.49
N ALA A 90 1.61 -10.96 -26.37
CA ALA A 90 1.85 -11.27 -27.78
C ALA A 90 3.29 -11.80 -27.91
N HIS A 91 3.49 -13.09 -27.61
CA HIS A 91 4.70 -13.80 -28.01
C HIS A 91 4.55 -14.12 -29.51
N ARG A 92 5.21 -13.36 -30.38
CA ARG A 92 5.35 -13.76 -31.79
C ARG A 92 6.34 -14.94 -31.86
N PRO A 93 5.97 -16.06 -32.49
CA PRO A 93 6.91 -17.15 -32.74
C PRO A 93 7.97 -16.68 -33.75
N LYS A 94 9.21 -17.13 -33.56
CA LYS A 94 10.26 -16.97 -34.57
C LYS A 94 9.89 -17.81 -35.80
N ALA A 95 9.86 -17.17 -36.95
CA ALA A 95 10.01 -17.80 -38.25
C ALA A 95 11.44 -17.53 -38.73
#